data_AF-A0A1C4CS57-F1
#
_entry.id   AF-A0A1C4CS57-F1
#
_cell.length_a   1.000
_cell.length_b   1.000
_cell.length_c   1.000
_cell.angle_alpha   90.00
_cell.angle_beta   90.00
_cell.angle_gamma   90.00
#
_symmetry.space_group_name_H-M   'P 1'
#
loop_
_entity.id
_entity.type
_entity.pdbx_description
1 polymer ?
#
loop_
_entity_poly.entity_id
_entity_poly.type
_entity_poly.pdbx_seq_one_letter_code
_entity_poly.pdbx_strand_id
1 'polypeptide(L)' 'MLRNFRREWHKFWYFSFNYVLEMTKDSPQFNKYREKSQYHGEKLMQLL' A
#
# COMPACT_ATOMS: atom_id res chain seq x y z
N MET A 1 -6.88 18.55 -8.80
CA MET A 1 -7.79 17.38 -8.73
C MET A 1 -7.04 16.05 -8.87
N LEU A 2 -6.26 15.85 -9.94
CA LEU A 2 -5.50 14.61 -10.18
C LEU A 2 -4.48 14.25 -9.09
N ARG A 3 -3.75 15.23 -8.53
CA ARG A 3 -2.81 15.00 -7.42
C ARG A 3 -3.50 14.45 -6.17
N ASN A 4 -4.65 15.01 -5.81
CA ASN A 4 -5.44 14.56 -4.67
C ASN A 4 -6.01 13.16 -4.91
N PHE A 5 -6.57 12.91 -6.11
CA PHE A 5 -7.03 11.57 -6.49
C PHE A 5 -5.91 10.54 -6.40
N ARG A 6 -4.72 10.86 -6.92
CA ARG A 6 -3.54 9.98 -6.85
C ARG A 6 -3.13 9.71 -5.40
N ARG A 7 -3.17 10.73 -4.53
CA ARG A 7 -2.87 10.56 -3.10
C ARG A 7 -3.87 9.62 -2.43
N GLU A 8 -5.17 9.83 -2.63
CA GLU A 8 -6.20 8.97 -2.04
C GLU A 8 -6.16 7.55 -2.60
N TRP A 9 -5.81 7.38 -3.89
CA TRP A 9 -5.54 6.07 -4.48
C TRP A 9 -4.39 5.33 -3.80
N HIS A 10 -3.24 5.99 -3.58
CA HIS A 10 -2.12 5.35 -2.88
C HIS A 10 -2.45 5.04 -1.42
N LYS A 11 -3.23 5.88 -0.73
CA LYS A 11 -3.72 5.60 0.64
C LYS A 11 -4.58 4.34 0.66
N PHE A 12 -5.58 4.26 -0.22
CA PHE A 12 -6.48 3.11 -0.31
C PHE A 12 -5.71 1.80 -0.43
N TRP A 13 -4.74 1.75 -1.35
CA TRP A 13 -3.93 0.54 -1.55
C TRP A 13 -2.96 0.27 -0.41
N TYR A 14 -2.34 1.30 0.17
CA TYR A 14 -1.49 1.15 1.35
C TYR A 14 -2.25 0.49 2.50
N PHE A 15 -3.44 1.00 2.84
CA PHE A 15 -4.27 0.42 3.90
C PHE A 15 -4.72 -1.00 3.55
N SER A 16 -5.18 -1.22 2.31
CA SER A 16 -5.63 -2.54 1.85
C SER A 16 -4.53 -3.59 1.97
N PHE A 17 -3.30 -3.29 1.55
CA PHE A 17 -2.20 -4.23 1.63
C PHE A 17 -1.71 -4.45 3.06
N ASN A 18 -1.73 -3.45 3.94
CA ASN A 18 -1.43 -3.66 5.36
C ASN A 18 -2.46 -4.56 6.04
N TYR A 19 -3.76 -4.37 5.75
CA TYR A 19 -4.80 -5.27 6.24
C TYR A 19 -4.58 -6.72 5.78
N VAL A 20 -4.26 -6.91 4.49
CA VAL A 20 -3.94 -8.26 3.97
C VAL A 20 -2.71 -8.85 4.66
N LEU A 21 -1.65 -8.06 4.88
CA LEU A 21 -0.43 -8.52 5.57
C LEU A 21 -0.70 -9.01 6.99
N GLU A 22 -1.61 -8.36 7.72
CA GLU A 22 -2.02 -8.83 9.04
C GLU A 22 -2.68 -10.21 8.98
N MET A 23 -3.45 -10.48 7.92
CA MET A 23 -4.18 -11.73 7.72
C MET A 23 -3.33 -12.84 7.09
N THR A 24 -2.25 -12.52 6.36
CA THR A 24 -1.48 -13.48 5.57
C THR A 24 -0.04 -13.65 6.05
N LYS A 25 0.23 -13.50 7.35
CA LYS A 25 1.60 -13.56 7.93
C LYS A 25 2.38 -14.83 7.56
N ASP A 26 1.70 -15.97 7.51
CA ASP A 26 2.31 -17.27 7.20
C ASP A 26 2.09 -17.70 5.73
N SER A 27 1.55 -16.81 4.89
CA SER A 27 1.31 -17.11 3.47
C SER A 27 2.58 -16.91 2.64
N PRO A 28 2.82 -17.76 1.62
CA PRO A 28 3.85 -17.49 0.61
C PRO A 28 3.70 -16.13 -0.09
N GLN A 29 2.50 -15.55 -0.06
CA GLN A 29 2.20 -14.25 -0.67
C GLN A 29 2.55 -13.05 0.23
N PHE A 30 2.97 -13.29 1.48
CA PHE A 30 3.30 -12.23 2.44
C PHE A 30 4.30 -11.21 1.87
N ASN A 31 5.43 -11.69 1.35
CA ASN A 31 6.47 -10.81 0.80
C ASN A 31 5.96 -9.97 -0.36
N LYS A 32 5.12 -10.55 -1.23
CA LYS A 32 4.49 -9.84 -2.35
C LYS A 32 3.58 -8.70 -1.86
N TYR A 33 2.77 -8.93 -0.83
CA TYR A 33 1.92 -7.87 -0.27
C TYR A 33 2.72 -6.83 0.50
N ARG A 34 3.85 -7.23 1.10
CA ARG A 34 4.77 -6.33 1.80
C ARG A 34 5.41 -5.35 0.84
N GLU A 35 5.94 -5.84 -0.28
CA GLU A 35 6.51 -5.00 -1.34
C GLU A 35 5.48 -4.02 -1.90
N LYS A 36 4.25 -4.48 -2.14
CA LYS A 36 3.16 -3.60 -2.61
C LYS A 36 2.81 -2.53 -1.59
N SER A 37 2.62 -2.89 -0.33
CA SER A 37 2.38 -1.93 0.75
C SER A 37 3.49 -0.87 0.79
N GLN A 38 4.75 -1.30 0.81
CA GLN A 38 5.90 -0.41 0.83
C GLN A 38 5.92 0.56 -0.37
N TYR A 39 5.69 0.06 -1.59
CA TYR A 39 5.60 0.89 -2.80
C TYR A 39 4.56 2.01 -2.65
N HIS A 40 3.36 1.69 -2.15
CA HIS A 40 2.32 2.69 -1.98
C HIS A 40 2.67 3.70 -0.88
N GLY A 41 3.34 3.27 0.20
CA GLY A 41 3.86 4.15 1.25
C GLY A 41 4.91 5.14 0.72
N GLU A 42 5.88 4.67 -0.05
CA GLU A 42 6.90 5.52 -0.68
C GLU A 42 6.28 6.54 -1.65
N LYS A 43 5.29 6.12 -2.45
CA LYS A 43 4.56 7.04 -3.35
C LYS A 43 3.74 8.08 -2.60
N LEU A 44 3.20 7.75 -1.42
CA LEU A 44 2.55 8.74 -0.57
C LEU A 44 3.55 9.80 -0.09
N MET A 45 4.74 9.39 0.36
CA MET A 45 5.78 10.33 0.79
C MET A 45 6.23 11.27 -0.34
N GLN A 46 6.30 10.77 -1.57
CA GLN A 46 6.63 11.61 -2.74
C GLN A 46 5.52 12.60 -3.13
N LEU A 47 4.29 12.40 -2.66
CA LEU A 47 3.12 13.22 -2.99
C LEU A 47 2.75 14.23 -1.90
N LEU A 48 3.37 14.14 -0.72
CA LEU A 48 3.35 15.17 0.33
C LEU A 48 4.05 16.43 -0.19
#